data_AF-A0A2V6J2Q1-F1
#
_entry.id   AF-A0A2V6J2Q1-F1
#
_cell.length_a   1.000
_cell.length_b   1.000
_cell.length_c   1.000
_cell.angle_alpha   90.00
_cell.angle_beta   90.00
_cell.angle_gamma   90.00
#
_symmetry.space_group_name_H-M   'P 1'
#
loop_
_entity.id
_entity.type
_entity.pdbx_description
1 polymer ?
#
loop_
_entity_poly.entity_id
_entity_poly.type
_entity_poly.pdbx_seq_one_letter_code
_entity_poly.pdbx_strand_id
1 'polypeptide(L)'
;SSDGPVYSVVVAHRGEISEIDEIGLDPASETAVNLLRCLLAEVGFNPRLVQRNTGVSPAAAESCSASRAQLLIGDQAIRFRHSHTGKFQFWDLGEQWKKLIGFPFVYALWLIRPEVAHAQTIANKLRVLRDVNLANLDQLIAEVVAGVVLSHPSPKAEADDLGLREQLNQQFFARYYGKHLRFSFGKKEKQGLRTFANLCVKHGLLEKGDLRFNLV
;
A
#
# COMPACT_ATOMS: atom_id res chain seq x y z
N SER A 1 -8.19 -3.84 -0.21
CA SER A 1 -8.54 -2.42 -0.09
C SER A 1 -8.19 -1.93 1.31
N SER A 2 -8.29 -0.63 1.57
CA SER A 2 -8.30 -0.05 2.92
C SER A 2 -9.50 0.89 3.05
N ASP A 3 -10.00 1.09 4.27
CA ASP A 3 -10.99 2.12 4.59
C ASP A 3 -10.39 3.09 5.59
N GLY A 4 -9.58 4.02 5.09
CA GLY A 4 -8.64 4.81 5.88
C GLY A 4 -7.19 4.35 5.69
N PRO A 5 -6.32 4.53 6.70
CA PRO A 5 -4.89 4.27 6.58
C PRO A 5 -4.60 2.83 6.14
N VAL A 6 -3.79 2.67 5.09
CA VAL A 6 -3.34 1.34 4.60
C VAL A 6 -2.01 0.90 5.22
N TYR A 7 -1.30 1.83 5.85
CA TYR A 7 -0.02 1.67 6.52
C TYR A 7 1.18 1.42 5.58
N SER A 8 0.97 0.71 4.48
CA SER A 8 2.01 0.25 3.55
C SER A 8 2.04 0.98 2.21
N VAL A 9 1.38 2.12 2.07
CA VAL A 9 1.48 2.99 0.87
C VAL A 9 1.55 4.43 1.35
N VAL A 10 2.75 5.00 1.37
CA VAL A 10 3.04 6.25 2.05
C VAL A 10 4.01 7.12 1.26
N VAL A 11 3.85 8.43 1.38
CA VAL A 11 4.94 9.36 1.09
C VAL A 11 5.66 9.64 2.40
N ALA A 12 6.91 9.20 2.52
CA ALA A 12 7.78 9.51 3.65
C ALA A 12 8.46 10.86 3.40
N HIS A 13 8.28 11.80 4.33
CA HIS A 13 8.79 13.16 4.20
C HIS A 13 9.28 13.72 5.55
N ARG A 14 10.00 14.84 5.48
CA ARG A 14 10.35 15.69 6.64
C ARG A 14 9.65 17.03 6.47
N GLY A 15 9.37 17.72 7.57
CA GLY A 15 8.62 18.98 7.51
C GLY A 15 7.19 18.80 6.99
N GLU A 16 6.59 19.89 6.51
CA GLU A 16 5.21 19.92 6.03
C GLU A 16 5.10 19.36 4.61
N ILE A 17 4.10 18.51 4.35
CA ILE A 17 3.90 17.88 3.03
C ILE A 17 3.66 18.91 1.91
N SER A 18 3.11 20.07 2.23
CA SER A 18 2.86 21.18 1.30
C SER A 18 4.14 21.89 0.83
N GLU A 19 5.25 21.72 1.55
CA GLU A 19 6.55 22.34 1.25
C GLU A 19 7.50 21.40 0.48
N ILE A 20 7.03 20.22 0.11
CA ILE A 20 7.82 19.24 -0.64
C ILE A 20 7.86 19.64 -2.11
N ASP A 21 9.07 19.81 -2.63
CA ASP A 21 9.33 20.19 -4.03
C ASP A 21 9.48 18.96 -4.94
N GLU A 22 9.84 17.81 -4.38
CA GLU A 22 10.17 16.62 -5.14
C GLU A 22 9.77 15.33 -4.39
N ILE A 23 9.12 14.42 -5.10
CA ILE A 23 8.81 13.09 -4.61
C ILE A 23 9.46 12.04 -5.52
N GLY A 24 10.36 11.26 -4.95
CA GLY A 24 10.87 10.06 -5.60
C GLY A 24 9.77 9.01 -5.69
N LEU A 25 9.55 8.47 -6.89
CA LEU A 25 8.59 7.41 -7.14
C LEU A 25 9.25 6.04 -6.96
N ASP A 26 8.46 5.09 -6.47
CA ASP A 26 8.79 3.69 -6.53
C ASP A 26 8.26 3.10 -7.86
N PRO A 27 9.12 2.60 -8.76
CA PRO A 27 8.67 2.02 -10.02
C PRO A 27 7.82 0.75 -9.84
N ALA A 28 7.80 0.14 -8.65
CA ALA A 28 7.11 -1.12 -8.40
C ALA A 28 5.56 -1.01 -8.29
N SER A 29 4.94 0.18 -8.37
CA SER A 29 3.47 0.29 -8.37
C SER A 29 2.87 1.46 -9.14
N GLU A 30 2.32 1.13 -10.31
CA GLU A 30 1.44 2.02 -11.10
C GLU A 30 0.23 2.51 -10.30
N THR A 31 -0.41 1.64 -9.50
CA THR A 31 -1.58 2.03 -8.69
C THR A 31 -1.23 3.10 -7.67
N ALA A 32 -0.12 2.95 -6.93
CA ALA A 32 0.28 3.91 -5.92
C ALA A 32 0.73 5.24 -6.52
N VAL A 33 1.46 5.20 -7.64
CA VAL A 33 1.89 6.40 -8.38
C VAL A 33 0.66 7.18 -8.87
N ASN A 34 -0.32 6.50 -9.48
CA ASN A 34 -1.52 7.18 -9.97
C ASN A 34 -2.41 7.69 -8.83
N LEU A 35 -2.52 6.95 -7.72
CA LEU A 35 -3.18 7.44 -6.52
C LEU A 35 -2.50 8.71 -6.00
N LEU A 36 -1.17 8.71 -5.88
CA LEU A 36 -0.41 9.88 -5.45
C LEU A 36 -0.68 11.08 -6.37
N ARG A 37 -0.60 10.91 -7.69
CA ARG A 37 -0.88 11.97 -8.67
C ARG A 37 -2.28 12.57 -8.50
N CYS A 38 -3.30 11.72 -8.38
CA CYS A 38 -4.67 12.15 -8.13
C CYS A 38 -4.78 12.94 -6.83
N LEU A 39 -4.21 12.43 -5.73
CA LEU A 39 -4.29 13.10 -4.42
C LEU A 39 -3.60 14.46 -4.43
N LEU A 40 -2.38 14.56 -4.98
CA LEU A 40 -1.65 15.82 -5.11
C LEU A 40 -2.45 16.86 -5.91
N ALA A 41 -3.02 16.44 -7.04
CA ALA A 41 -3.84 17.32 -7.87
C ALA A 41 -5.12 17.79 -7.15
N GLU A 42 -5.80 16.92 -6.40
CA GLU A 42 -7.00 17.31 -5.64
C GLU A 42 -6.70 18.25 -4.46
N VAL A 43 -5.52 18.15 -3.83
CA VAL A 43 -5.10 19.06 -2.74
C VAL A 43 -4.33 20.29 -3.22
N GLY A 44 -4.04 20.39 -4.51
CA GLY A 44 -3.33 21.53 -5.12
C GLY A 44 -1.81 21.53 -4.91
N PHE A 45 -1.21 20.39 -4.57
CA PHE A 45 0.25 20.26 -4.46
C PHE A 45 0.86 19.88 -5.81
N ASN A 46 2.00 20.48 -6.15
CA ASN A 46 2.66 20.24 -7.44
C ASN A 46 4.16 19.91 -7.31
N PRO A 47 4.56 18.90 -6.50
CA PRO A 47 5.94 18.47 -6.43
C PRO A 47 6.36 17.80 -7.74
N ARG A 48 7.64 17.93 -8.07
CA ARG A 48 8.26 17.19 -9.18
C ARG A 48 8.31 15.70 -8.84
N LEU A 49 7.64 14.88 -9.65
CA LEU A 49 7.66 13.42 -9.48
C LEU A 49 8.78 12.81 -10.31
N VAL A 50 9.73 12.13 -9.65
CA VAL A 50 10.94 11.61 -10.29
C VAL A 50 11.01 10.10 -10.14
N GLN A 51 11.08 9.38 -11.26
CA GLN A 51 11.39 7.94 -11.25
C GLN A 51 12.85 7.76 -10.81
N ARG A 52 13.08 7.03 -9.73
CA ARG A 52 14.43 6.64 -9.34
C ARG A 52 14.68 5.21 -9.77
N ASN A 53 15.78 4.99 -10.50
CA ASN A 53 16.18 3.64 -10.88
C ASN A 53 16.44 2.80 -9.62
N THR A 54 15.94 1.57 -9.67
CA THR A 54 15.88 0.58 -8.59
C THR A 54 17.14 0.53 -7.73
N GLY A 55 16.96 0.66 -6.41
CA GLY A 55 18.06 0.57 -5.44
C GLY A 55 18.15 1.74 -4.45
N VAL A 56 17.04 2.46 -4.19
CA VAL A 56 17.03 3.47 -3.13
C VAL A 56 17.09 2.74 -1.79
N SER A 57 18.31 2.51 -1.31
CA SER A 57 18.56 2.24 0.10
C SER A 57 17.90 3.35 0.92
N PRO A 58 17.28 3.04 2.08
CA PRO A 58 16.82 4.05 3.05
C PRO A 58 17.83 5.18 3.28
N ALA A 59 19.13 4.89 3.16
CA ALA A 59 20.23 5.86 3.24
C ALA A 59 20.12 7.04 2.24
N ALA A 60 19.56 6.83 1.04
CA ALA A 60 19.35 7.89 0.07
C ALA A 60 18.14 8.79 0.42
N ALA A 61 17.17 8.27 1.18
CA ALA A 61 16.11 9.10 1.78
C ALA A 61 16.64 9.88 3.00
N GLU A 62 17.61 9.34 3.74
CA GLU A 62 18.20 10.05 4.87
C GLU A 62 19.06 11.25 4.45
N SER A 63 19.78 11.15 3.32
CA SER A 63 20.60 12.23 2.74
C SER A 63 19.79 13.32 2.02
N CYS A 64 18.47 13.13 1.86
CA CYS A 64 17.59 14.11 1.22
C CYS A 64 17.31 15.32 2.12
N SER A 65 17.38 16.52 1.53
CA SER A 65 16.97 17.80 2.13
C SER A 65 15.52 17.75 2.62
N ALA A 66 15.14 18.67 3.53
CA ALA A 66 13.78 18.77 4.06
C ALA A 66 12.69 18.90 2.96
N SER A 67 13.04 19.42 1.78
CA SER A 67 12.15 19.59 0.63
C SER A 67 11.94 18.35 -0.25
N ARG A 68 12.48 17.18 0.13
CA ARG A 68 12.38 15.94 -0.65
C ARG A 68 11.65 14.85 0.11
N ALA A 69 10.81 14.12 -0.60
CA ALA A 69 10.08 12.98 -0.09
C ALA A 69 10.21 11.75 -0.99
N GLN A 70 9.73 10.60 -0.50
CA GLN A 70 9.78 9.33 -1.21
C GLN A 70 8.46 8.59 -1.07
N LEU A 71 7.87 8.17 -2.20
CA LEU A 71 6.80 7.19 -2.22
C LEU A 71 7.39 5.80 -1.91
N LEU A 72 6.83 5.14 -0.90
CA LEU A 72 7.20 3.78 -0.50
C LEU A 72 5.93 2.92 -0.44
N ILE A 73 6.05 1.67 -0.89
CA ILE A 73 4.93 0.71 -0.90
C ILE A 73 5.31 -0.61 -0.20
N GLY A 74 4.32 -1.40 0.23
CA GLY A 74 4.50 -2.76 0.75
C GLY A 74 5.48 -2.84 1.93
N ASP A 75 6.31 -3.88 1.93
CA ASP A 75 7.21 -4.18 3.03
C ASP A 75 8.27 -3.10 3.26
N GLN A 76 8.77 -2.46 2.20
CA GLN A 76 9.73 -1.35 2.36
C GLN A 76 9.10 -0.15 3.06
N ALA A 77 7.81 0.15 2.80
CA ALA A 77 7.11 1.22 3.52
C ALA A 77 6.98 0.89 5.01
N ILE A 78 6.62 -0.36 5.32
CA ILE A 78 6.51 -0.86 6.69
C ILE A 78 7.87 -0.75 7.40
N ARG A 79 8.92 -1.35 6.83
CA ARG A 79 10.27 -1.35 7.43
C ARG A 79 10.80 0.07 7.61
N PHE A 80 10.68 0.91 6.59
CA PHE A 80 11.15 2.29 6.65
C PHE A 80 10.43 3.07 7.74
N ARG A 81 9.11 2.92 7.85
CA ARG A 81 8.31 3.56 8.90
C ARG A 81 8.78 3.17 10.30
N HIS A 82 9.05 1.89 10.52
CA HIS A 82 9.56 1.39 11.80
C HIS A 82 10.94 1.96 12.13
N SER A 83 11.92 1.80 11.23
CA SER A 83 13.31 2.24 11.45
C SER A 83 13.48 3.76 11.58
N HIS A 84 12.50 4.55 11.12
CA HIS A 84 12.60 6.02 11.09
C HIS A 84 11.50 6.72 11.91
N THR A 85 10.93 6.02 12.89
CA THR A 85 9.96 6.59 13.83
C THR A 85 10.55 7.85 14.50
N GLY A 86 9.82 8.95 14.48
CA GLY A 86 10.24 10.24 15.06
C GLY A 86 11.19 11.08 14.19
N LYS A 87 11.74 10.51 13.10
CA LYS A 87 12.59 11.24 12.14
C LYS A 87 11.85 11.66 10.87
N PHE A 88 10.83 10.90 10.50
CA PHE A 88 10.02 11.14 9.30
C PHE A 88 8.54 11.18 9.65
N GLN A 89 7.80 11.96 8.88
CA GLN A 89 6.36 11.92 8.80
C GLN A 89 5.93 11.05 7.62
N PHE A 90 4.70 10.53 7.69
CA PHE A 90 4.18 9.59 6.70
C PHE A 90 2.80 10.01 6.23
N TRP A 91 2.73 10.50 4.99
CA TRP A 91 1.48 10.82 4.33
C TRP A 91 0.88 9.52 3.75
N ASP A 92 0.01 8.86 4.52
CA ASP A 92 -0.61 7.58 4.16
C ASP A 92 -1.68 7.77 3.08
N LEU A 93 -1.46 7.23 1.88
CA LEU A 93 -2.33 7.51 0.74
C LEU A 93 -3.75 6.94 0.92
N GLY A 94 -3.91 5.85 1.68
CA GLY A 94 -5.23 5.31 2.01
C GLY A 94 -6.00 6.22 2.95
N GLU A 95 -5.31 6.81 3.92
CA GLU A 95 -5.88 7.80 4.82
C GLU A 95 -6.31 9.06 4.06
N GLN A 96 -5.44 9.60 3.20
CA GLN A 96 -5.75 10.82 2.46
C GLN A 96 -6.90 10.61 1.48
N TRP A 97 -6.91 9.47 0.79
CA TRP A 97 -8.03 9.08 -0.04
C TRP A 97 -9.34 9.07 0.76
N LYS A 98 -9.32 8.44 1.94
CA LYS A 98 -10.52 8.38 2.78
C LYS A 98 -10.98 9.77 3.23
N LYS A 99 -10.06 10.67 3.57
CA LYS A 99 -10.36 12.06 3.96
C LYS A 99 -10.99 12.86 2.82
N LEU A 100 -10.45 12.77 1.61
CA LEU A 100 -10.93 13.53 0.46
C LEU A 100 -12.19 12.95 -0.19
N ILE A 101 -12.26 11.62 -0.31
CA ILE A 101 -13.25 10.93 -1.13
C ILE A 101 -14.32 10.21 -0.29
N GLY A 102 -14.03 9.87 0.96
CA GLY A 102 -14.98 9.22 1.87
C GLY A 102 -15.22 7.73 1.62
N PHE A 103 -14.67 7.15 0.55
CA PHE A 103 -14.80 5.72 0.20
C PHE A 103 -13.51 4.93 0.49
N PRO A 104 -13.59 3.59 0.65
CA PRO A 104 -12.41 2.73 0.67
C PRO A 104 -11.59 2.85 -0.62
N PHE A 105 -10.27 2.68 -0.54
CA PHE A 105 -9.41 2.60 -1.72
C PHE A 105 -9.10 1.14 -2.09
N VAL A 106 -9.13 0.81 -3.39
CA VAL A 106 -8.87 -0.54 -3.91
C VAL A 106 -7.51 -0.58 -4.58
N TYR A 107 -6.55 -1.25 -3.93
CA TYR A 107 -5.17 -1.37 -4.42
C TYR A 107 -4.96 -2.49 -5.45
N ALA A 108 -5.70 -3.60 -5.31
CA ALA A 108 -5.56 -4.79 -6.14
C ALA A 108 -6.87 -5.56 -6.22
N LEU A 109 -7.02 -6.35 -7.29
CA LEU A 109 -8.15 -7.24 -7.55
C LEU A 109 -7.63 -8.57 -8.11
N TRP A 110 -8.35 -9.65 -7.85
CA TRP A 110 -8.24 -10.86 -8.67
C TRP A 110 -9.13 -10.70 -9.89
N LEU A 111 -8.51 -10.69 -11.07
CA LEU A 111 -9.19 -10.56 -12.36
C LEU A 111 -8.97 -11.85 -13.16
N ILE A 112 -10.06 -12.36 -13.72
CA ILE A 112 -10.04 -13.52 -14.62
C ILE A 112 -10.44 -13.01 -16.00
N ARG A 113 -9.65 -13.32 -17.02
CA ARG A 113 -9.97 -12.91 -18.38
C ARG A 113 -11.23 -13.65 -18.89
N PRO A 114 -12.12 -13.00 -19.66
CA PRO A 114 -13.40 -13.59 -20.05
C PRO A 114 -13.31 -14.94 -20.78
N GLU A 115 -12.21 -15.19 -21.49
CA GLU A 115 -11.96 -16.43 -22.23
C GLU A 115 -11.61 -17.64 -21.35
N VAL A 116 -11.37 -17.44 -20.06
CA VAL A 116 -11.05 -18.54 -19.14
C VAL A 116 -12.31 -19.32 -18.79
N ALA A 117 -12.37 -20.58 -19.21
CA ALA A 117 -13.45 -21.49 -18.87
C ALA A 117 -13.58 -21.69 -17.34
N HIS A 118 -14.81 -21.90 -16.87
CA HIS A 118 -15.12 -22.14 -15.45
C HIS A 118 -14.62 -21.04 -14.49
N ALA A 119 -14.57 -19.78 -14.94
CA ALA A 119 -14.15 -18.64 -14.13
C ALA A 119 -14.88 -18.56 -12.78
N GLN A 120 -16.19 -18.87 -12.75
CA GLN A 120 -16.98 -18.93 -11.52
C GLN A 120 -16.44 -19.93 -10.50
N THR A 121 -16.07 -21.13 -10.95
CA THR A 121 -15.55 -22.20 -10.09
C THR A 121 -14.19 -21.79 -9.51
N ILE A 122 -13.32 -21.19 -10.32
CA ILE A 122 -12.01 -20.67 -9.88
C ILE A 122 -12.22 -19.56 -8.84
N ALA A 123 -13.07 -18.58 -9.16
CA ALA A 123 -13.39 -17.47 -8.26
C ALA A 123 -13.97 -17.95 -6.93
N ASN A 124 -14.88 -18.93 -6.95
CA ASN A 124 -15.47 -19.49 -5.73
C ASN A 124 -14.43 -20.22 -4.87
N LYS A 125 -13.51 -21.00 -5.46
CA LYS A 125 -12.42 -21.63 -4.70
C LYS A 125 -11.53 -20.59 -4.02
N LEU A 126 -11.15 -19.52 -4.74
CA LEU A 126 -10.34 -18.44 -4.18
C LEU A 126 -11.06 -17.68 -3.06
N ARG A 127 -12.38 -17.46 -3.18
CA ARG A 127 -13.20 -16.86 -2.13
C ARG A 127 -13.25 -17.72 -0.87
N VAL A 128 -13.51 -19.02 -1.02
CA VAL A 128 -13.52 -19.97 0.10
C VAL A 128 -12.17 -19.97 0.80
N LEU A 129 -11.06 -20.05 0.05
CA LEU A 129 -9.71 -19.99 0.62
C LEU A 129 -9.45 -18.68 1.36
N ARG A 130 -9.84 -17.54 0.78
CA ARG A 130 -9.75 -16.23 1.46
C ARG A 130 -10.55 -16.26 2.76
N ASP A 131 -11.80 -16.73 2.74
CA ASP A 131 -12.69 -16.68 3.90
C ASP A 131 -12.19 -17.60 5.02
N VAL A 132 -11.67 -18.79 4.68
CA VAL A 132 -10.99 -19.69 5.61
C VAL A 132 -9.74 -19.02 6.20
N ASN A 133 -8.90 -18.41 5.38
CA ASN A 133 -7.68 -17.75 5.86
C ASN A 133 -8.00 -16.56 6.78
N LEU A 134 -9.06 -15.80 6.49
CA LEU A 134 -9.50 -14.70 7.34
C LEU A 134 -10.09 -15.17 8.67
N ALA A 135 -10.81 -16.30 8.66
CA ALA A 135 -11.31 -16.91 9.89
C ALA A 135 -10.19 -17.46 10.79
N ASN A 136 -9.05 -17.82 10.21
CA ASN A 136 -7.88 -18.37 10.92
C ASN A 136 -6.67 -17.42 10.92
N LEU A 137 -6.90 -16.11 10.76
CA LEU A 137 -5.84 -15.14 10.53
C LEU A 137 -4.81 -15.11 11.67
N ASP A 138 -5.26 -15.17 12.93
CA ASP A 138 -4.37 -15.15 14.09
C ASP A 138 -3.43 -16.37 14.14
N GLN A 139 -3.94 -17.54 13.76
CA GLN A 139 -3.14 -18.77 13.68
C GLN A 139 -2.12 -18.66 12.54
N LEU A 140 -2.53 -18.22 11.35
CA LEU A 140 -1.62 -18.03 10.22
C LEU A 140 -0.49 -17.06 10.55
N ILE A 141 -0.81 -15.97 11.27
CA ILE A 141 0.21 -15.02 11.73
C ILE A 141 1.16 -15.69 12.72
N ALA A 142 0.63 -16.45 13.70
CA ALA A 142 1.46 -17.15 14.68
C ALA A 142 2.42 -18.14 14.00
N GLU A 143 1.93 -18.91 13.02
CA GLU A 143 2.73 -19.86 12.23
C GLU A 143 3.83 -19.16 11.43
N VAL A 144 3.51 -18.05 10.76
CA VAL A 144 4.50 -17.27 9.99
C VAL A 144 5.55 -16.65 10.92
N VAL A 145 5.15 -16.04 12.03
CA VAL A 145 6.09 -15.44 12.99
C VAL A 145 6.99 -16.51 13.60
N ALA A 146 6.43 -17.66 14.00
CA ALA A 146 7.21 -18.80 14.48
C ALA A 146 8.18 -19.32 13.41
N GLY A 147 7.73 -19.46 12.16
CA GLY A 147 8.56 -19.90 11.03
C GLY A 147 9.72 -18.94 10.70
N VAL A 148 9.49 -17.63 10.77
CA VAL A 148 10.53 -16.59 10.59
C VAL A 148 11.56 -16.63 11.73
N VAL A 149 11.11 -16.83 12.97
CA VAL A 149 11.99 -16.99 14.15
C VAL A 149 12.86 -18.26 14.01
N LEU A 150 12.30 -19.35 13.48
CA LEU A 150 13.00 -20.64 13.34
C LEU A 150 13.93 -20.70 12.11
N SER A 151 13.63 -19.98 11.03
CA SER A 151 14.37 -20.11 9.76
C SER A 151 15.58 -19.16 9.64
N HIS A 152 15.77 -18.19 10.54
CA HIS A 152 16.88 -17.22 10.47
C HIS A 152 17.59 -16.99 11.83
N PRO A 153 18.27 -18.00 12.42
CA PRO A 153 19.37 -17.73 13.34
C PRO A 153 20.61 -17.37 12.50
N SER A 154 20.59 -16.24 11.78
CA SER A 154 21.82 -15.74 11.17
C SER A 154 22.70 -15.16 12.28
N PRO A 155 23.94 -15.65 12.49
CA PRO A 155 24.86 -15.11 13.51
C PRO A 155 25.33 -13.67 13.23
N LYS A 156 24.84 -13.07 12.13
CA LYS A 156 25.11 -11.70 11.68
C LYS A 156 23.82 -10.87 11.56
N ALA A 157 22.81 -11.13 12.38
CA ALA A 157 21.74 -10.15 12.53
C ALA A 157 22.36 -8.89 13.13
N GLU A 158 22.51 -7.85 12.32
CA GLU A 158 22.88 -6.52 12.82
C GLU A 158 21.85 -6.08 13.87
N ALA A 159 22.26 -5.26 14.84
CA ALA A 159 21.38 -4.83 15.94
C ALA A 159 20.05 -4.23 15.44
N ASP A 160 20.09 -3.60 14.26
CA ASP A 160 18.93 -3.02 13.58
C ASP A 160 17.92 -4.07 13.07
N ASP A 161 18.35 -5.27 12.68
CA ASP A 161 17.46 -6.35 12.22
C ASP A 161 16.74 -7.02 13.40
N LEU A 162 17.41 -7.13 14.55
CA LEU A 162 16.80 -7.64 15.80
C LEU A 162 15.71 -6.71 16.33
N GLY A 163 15.96 -5.39 16.36
CA GLY A 163 14.96 -4.40 16.77
C GLY A 163 13.76 -4.34 15.81
N LEU A 164 13.99 -4.53 14.51
CA LEU A 164 12.93 -4.60 13.52
C LEU A 164 12.06 -5.85 13.69
N ARG A 165 12.65 -7.01 14.00
CA ARG A 165 11.93 -8.26 14.27
C ARG A 165 11.07 -8.19 15.53
N GLU A 166 11.56 -7.53 16.58
CA GLU A 166 10.77 -7.32 17.79
C GLU A 166 9.54 -6.43 17.53
N GLN A 167 9.67 -5.47 16.62
CA GLN A 167 8.56 -4.59 16.23
C GLN A 167 7.60 -5.22 15.22
N LEU A 168 8.09 -6.01 14.27
CA LEU A 168 7.30 -6.79 13.31
C LEU A 168 6.85 -8.13 13.91
N ASN A 169 6.22 -8.03 15.07
CA ASN A 169 5.74 -9.17 15.84
C ASN A 169 4.30 -9.56 15.48
N GLN A 170 3.78 -10.60 16.16
CA GLN A 170 2.42 -11.08 15.97
C GLN A 170 1.36 -9.98 16.13
N GLN A 171 1.52 -9.07 17.09
CA GLN A 171 0.55 -7.98 17.32
C GLN A 171 0.54 -6.99 16.16
N PHE A 172 1.73 -6.66 15.61
CA PHE A 172 1.83 -5.82 14.42
C PHE A 172 1.08 -6.43 13.24
N PHE A 173 1.34 -7.70 12.92
CA PHE A 173 0.69 -8.36 11.79
C PHE A 173 -0.82 -8.52 11.99
N ALA A 174 -1.28 -8.83 13.21
CA ALA A 174 -2.70 -8.90 13.52
C ALA A 174 -3.40 -7.56 13.27
N ARG A 175 -2.76 -6.45 13.67
CA ARG A 175 -3.25 -5.11 13.38
C ARG A 175 -3.19 -4.78 11.89
N TYR A 176 -2.09 -5.10 11.20
CA TYR A 176 -1.93 -4.80 9.78
C TYR A 176 -2.97 -5.53 8.92
N TYR A 177 -3.03 -6.86 9.02
CA TYR A 177 -3.97 -7.66 8.25
C TYR A 177 -5.42 -7.50 8.72
N GLY A 178 -5.66 -7.23 10.01
CA GLY A 178 -7.00 -7.13 10.59
C GLY A 178 -7.63 -5.73 10.58
N LYS A 179 -6.83 -4.65 10.56
CA LYS A 179 -7.33 -3.26 10.63
C LYS A 179 -6.97 -2.41 9.41
N HIS A 180 -5.78 -2.58 8.84
CA HIS A 180 -5.32 -1.76 7.72
C HIS A 180 -5.73 -2.34 6.35
N LEU A 181 -5.89 -3.67 6.27
CA LEU A 181 -6.33 -4.35 5.06
C LEU A 181 -7.77 -4.85 5.14
N ARG A 182 -8.45 -4.79 4.00
CA ARG A 182 -9.77 -5.37 3.76
C ARG A 182 -9.73 -6.20 2.48
N PHE A 183 -10.39 -7.36 2.51
CA PHE A 183 -10.35 -8.35 1.43
C PHE A 183 -11.73 -8.58 0.78
N SER A 184 -12.70 -7.72 1.09
CA SER A 184 -14.01 -7.68 0.44
C SER A 184 -14.03 -6.65 -0.70
N PHE A 185 -14.92 -6.85 -1.66
CA PHE A 185 -15.14 -5.93 -2.78
C PHE A 185 -16.65 -5.64 -2.93
N GLY A 186 -17.17 -4.89 -1.96
CA GLY A 186 -18.58 -4.55 -1.84
C GLY A 186 -18.97 -3.28 -2.61
N LYS A 187 -20.13 -2.73 -2.26
CA LYS A 187 -20.67 -1.52 -2.91
C LYS A 187 -19.74 -0.30 -2.72
N LYS A 188 -19.19 -0.13 -1.52
CA LYS A 188 -18.31 1.01 -1.18
C LYS A 188 -16.97 0.92 -1.92
N GLU A 189 -16.37 -0.25 -1.99
CA GLU A 189 -15.11 -0.47 -2.72
C GLU A 189 -15.29 -0.26 -4.23
N LYS A 190 -16.41 -0.74 -4.80
CA LYS A 190 -16.74 -0.47 -6.22
C LYS A 190 -16.91 1.02 -6.48
N GLN A 191 -17.54 1.74 -5.56
CA GLN A 191 -17.69 3.19 -5.68
C GLN A 191 -16.33 3.89 -5.61
N GLY A 192 -15.49 3.53 -4.63
CA GLY A 192 -14.12 4.06 -4.52
C GLY A 192 -13.29 3.82 -5.79
N LEU A 193 -13.36 2.60 -6.35
CA LEU A 193 -12.64 2.26 -7.58
C LEU A 193 -13.14 3.07 -8.79
N ARG A 194 -14.45 3.28 -8.94
CA ARG A 194 -15.00 4.14 -10.01
C ARG A 194 -14.58 5.59 -9.83
N THR A 195 -14.61 6.12 -8.61
CA THR A 195 -14.14 7.47 -8.35
C THR A 195 -12.65 7.61 -8.68
N PHE A 196 -11.83 6.62 -8.33
CA PHE A 196 -10.41 6.64 -8.66
C PHE A 196 -10.18 6.66 -10.17
N ALA A 197 -10.88 5.81 -10.91
CA ALA A 197 -10.80 5.80 -12.37
C ALA A 197 -11.21 7.14 -12.99
N ASN A 198 -12.29 7.76 -12.50
CA ASN A 198 -12.72 9.07 -12.95
C ASN A 198 -11.68 10.16 -12.67
N LEU A 199 -11.02 10.11 -11.52
CA LEU A 199 -9.92 11.03 -11.18
C LEU A 199 -8.71 10.81 -12.09
N CYS A 200 -8.34 9.55 -12.37
CA CYS A 200 -7.29 9.26 -13.32
C CYS A 200 -7.61 9.84 -14.71
N VAL A 201 -8.86 9.71 -15.19
CA VAL A 201 -9.29 10.32 -16.46
C VAL A 201 -9.25 11.85 -16.39
N LYS A 202 -9.79 12.45 -15.31
CA LYS A 202 -9.77 13.91 -15.07
C LYS A 202 -8.36 14.49 -15.17
N HIS A 203 -7.38 13.76 -14.64
CA HIS A 203 -5.98 14.17 -14.57
C HIS A 203 -5.12 13.61 -15.72
N GLY A 204 -5.73 13.05 -16.77
CA GLY A 204 -5.03 12.56 -17.96
C GLY A 204 -4.11 11.35 -17.74
N LEU A 205 -4.32 10.59 -16.66
CA LEU A 205 -3.55 9.38 -16.32
C LEU A 205 -4.10 8.12 -16.99
N LEU A 206 -5.38 8.14 -17.35
CA LEU A 206 -6.05 7.06 -18.08
C LEU A 206 -6.93 7.65 -19.19
N GLU A 207 -7.04 6.91 -20.29
CA GLU A 207 -8.05 7.21 -21.31
C GLU A 207 -9.46 6.97 -20.77
N LYS A 208 -10.43 7.71 -21.31
CA LYS A 208 -11.83 7.54 -20.95
C LYS A 208 -12.33 6.17 -21.43
N GLY A 209 -12.73 5.31 -20.49
CA GLY A 209 -13.29 3.99 -20.80
C GLY A 209 -14.33 3.54 -19.77
N ASP A 210 -15.22 2.65 -20.19
CA ASP A 210 -16.23 2.04 -19.31
C ASP A 210 -15.61 0.91 -18.48
N LEU A 211 -15.51 1.09 -17.16
CA LEU A 211 -15.16 0.01 -16.25
C LEU A 211 -16.35 -0.93 -16.04
N ARG A 212 -16.42 -1.99 -16.85
CA ARG A 212 -17.41 -3.07 -16.67
C ARG A 212 -16.84 -4.17 -15.78
N PHE A 213 -17.35 -4.25 -14.55
CA PHE A 213 -17.05 -5.35 -13.63
C PHE A 213 -18.12 -6.43 -13.76
N ASN A 214 -17.86 -7.43 -14.59
CA ASN A 214 -18.65 -8.65 -14.57
C ASN A 214 -18.20 -9.48 -13.37
N LEU A 215 -19.00 -9.48 -12.30
CA LEU A 215 -18.76 -10.35 -11.17
C LEU A 215 -19.06 -11.79 -11.58
N VAL A 216 -17.99 -12.58 -11.69
CA VAL A 216 -18.01 -14.04 -11.64
C VAL A 216 -17.77 -14.46 -10.20
#